data_AF-A0A2I3M8D7-F1
#
_entry.id   AF-A0A2I3M8D7-F1
#
_cell.length_a   1.000
_cell.length_b   1.000
_cell.length_c   1.000
_cell.angle_alpha   90.00
_cell.angle_beta   90.00
_cell.angle_gamma   90.00
#
_symmetry.space_group_name_H-M   'P 1'
#
loop_
_entity.id
_entity.type
_entity.pdbx_description
1 polymer ?
#
loop_
_entity_poly.entity_id
_entity_poly.type
_entity_poly.pdbx_seq_one_letter_code
_entity_poly.pdbx_strand_id
1 'polypeptide(L)'
;MYTPNAQHCQMMCTFHPRCLLFSFLPASSINDMEKRFGCFLKDSVTGTLPKVHRAGAISGHSLKQCGHQISACHRDIYKGIDMRGVNFNVSKVSSVEECQKRCTNNIRCQFFSYATQTFHNAEYRNTCLLKHSPGGTPTTIKVLNNVESGFSLKPCALSEIGCHMNIFQHLAFSDVDVARVLAPDAFVCRTICTYHPSCLFFTFYTNAWKIESQRNVCFLKTSESGTPSSSTPQENTTSGYSLLTCKKTLPEPCHSKIYPGVDFGGEELNVTFVKGVNVCQETCTKMIRCQFFTYSLLPEDCKEEKCKCFLRLSSDGSPTRITYGTQGSSGYSLRLCNTGDSSVCTTKTSSRIVGGTNSSWGEWPWQVSLQVKLMAQRHLCGGSLIGHQWVLTAAHCFDGLPLPDVWRIYSGILNLSDITKETPFSQIKEIIIHQNYRISEGNHDIALIKLQAPLNYTEFQKPICLPSKGDTNTIYTNCWVTGWGFSKEKGRFRGSLSLQTQWNVAFGGHHQLGR
;
A
#
# COMPACT_ATOMS: atom_id res chain seq x y z
N MET A 1 -12.16 14.77 -9.86
CA MET A 1 -11.18 13.95 -10.62
C MET A 1 -11.90 12.76 -11.23
N TYR A 2 -11.21 11.97 -12.06
CA TYR A 2 -11.80 10.77 -12.68
C TYR A 2 -11.06 9.52 -12.23
N THR A 3 -11.82 8.47 -11.93
CA THR A 3 -11.29 7.17 -11.52
C THR A 3 -12.05 6.06 -12.24
N PRO A 4 -11.42 4.94 -12.57
CA PRO A 4 -12.10 3.91 -13.37
C PRO A 4 -13.18 3.14 -12.59
N ASN A 5 -13.07 3.06 -11.27
CA ASN A 5 -14.06 2.44 -10.39
C ASN A 5 -14.11 3.12 -9.01
N ALA A 6 -15.05 2.67 -8.17
CA ALA A 6 -15.23 3.19 -6.82
C ALA A 6 -14.07 2.84 -5.87
N GLN A 7 -13.43 1.67 -6.05
CA GLN A 7 -12.30 1.25 -5.21
C GLN A 7 -11.09 2.17 -5.40
N HIS A 8 -10.77 2.53 -6.65
CA HIS A 8 -9.74 3.51 -6.95
C HIS A 8 -10.12 4.91 -6.42
N CYS A 9 -11.40 5.30 -6.50
CA CYS A 9 -11.88 6.54 -5.87
C CYS A 9 -11.68 6.55 -4.34
N GLN A 10 -11.94 5.42 -3.68
CA GLN A 10 -11.69 5.24 -2.25
C GLN A 10 -10.19 5.36 -1.92
N MET A 11 -9.32 4.74 -2.72
CA MET A 11 -7.87 4.87 -2.57
C MET A 11 -7.45 6.34 -2.67
N MET A 12 -7.91 7.06 -3.69
CA MET A 12 -7.58 8.49 -3.85
C MET A 12 -8.11 9.33 -2.67
N CYS A 13 -9.31 9.03 -2.15
CA CYS A 13 -9.80 9.66 -0.93
C CYS A 13 -8.92 9.35 0.29
N THR A 14 -8.40 8.13 0.38
CA THR A 14 -7.56 7.68 1.50
C THR A 14 -6.25 8.45 1.56
N PHE A 15 -5.58 8.66 0.43
CA PHE A 15 -4.32 9.40 0.36
C PHE A 15 -4.50 10.92 0.27
N HIS A 16 -5.70 11.42 -0.08
CA HIS A 16 -5.97 12.85 -0.06
C HIS A 16 -5.98 13.40 1.39
N PRO A 17 -5.27 14.50 1.71
CA PRO A 17 -5.04 14.97 3.09
C PRO A 17 -6.32 15.26 3.90
N ARG A 18 -7.37 15.72 3.23
CA ARG A 18 -8.66 16.11 3.84
C ARG A 18 -9.83 15.17 3.58
N CYS A 19 -9.71 14.24 2.64
CA CYS A 19 -10.90 13.47 2.24
C CYS A 19 -11.25 12.42 3.30
N LEU A 20 -12.52 12.43 3.72
CA LEU A 20 -13.11 11.43 4.62
C LEU A 20 -14.13 10.55 3.91
N LEU A 21 -14.80 11.11 2.91
CA LEU A 21 -15.93 10.51 2.23
C LEU A 21 -15.76 10.71 0.72
N PHE A 22 -16.26 9.78 -0.08
CA PHE A 22 -16.31 9.95 -1.52
C PHE A 22 -17.65 9.53 -2.10
N SER A 23 -17.95 10.05 -3.28
CA SER A 23 -18.98 9.52 -4.17
C SER A 23 -18.37 9.29 -5.55
N PHE A 24 -18.77 8.20 -6.18
CA PHE A 24 -18.33 7.77 -7.50
C PHE A 24 -19.55 7.56 -8.40
N LEU A 25 -19.46 8.05 -9.63
CA LEU A 25 -20.50 7.90 -10.65
C LEU A 25 -20.01 6.97 -11.78
N PRO A 26 -20.45 5.70 -11.83
CA PRO A 26 -20.18 4.81 -12.95
C PRO A 26 -20.76 5.36 -14.26
N ALA A 27 -20.20 4.94 -15.39
CA ALA A 27 -20.69 5.36 -16.72
C ALA A 27 -22.18 5.08 -16.96
N SER A 28 -22.71 3.99 -16.41
CA SER A 28 -24.12 3.59 -16.53
C SER A 28 -25.09 4.44 -15.70
N SER A 29 -24.59 5.21 -14.73
CA SER A 29 -25.43 5.95 -13.78
C SER A 29 -25.83 7.36 -14.26
N ILE A 30 -25.26 7.84 -15.37
CA ILE A 30 -25.44 9.22 -15.79
C ILE A 30 -25.32 9.43 -17.31
N ASN A 31 -26.28 10.19 -17.86
CA ASN A 31 -26.31 10.56 -19.27
C ASN A 31 -25.31 11.69 -19.59
N ASP A 32 -25.07 12.57 -18.62
CA ASP A 32 -24.05 13.62 -18.71
C ASP A 32 -22.65 13.01 -18.82
N MET A 33 -22.07 13.10 -20.02
CA MET A 33 -20.80 12.48 -20.35
C MET A 33 -19.63 13.05 -19.55
N GLU A 34 -19.71 14.31 -19.12
CA GLU A 34 -18.64 14.96 -18.34
C GLU A 34 -18.59 14.45 -16.90
N LYS A 35 -19.69 13.88 -16.39
CA LYS A 35 -19.75 13.37 -15.02
C LYS A 35 -19.52 11.87 -14.91
N ARG A 36 -19.40 11.16 -16.04
CA ARG A 36 -19.08 9.72 -16.05
C ARG A 36 -17.70 9.48 -15.47
N PHE A 37 -17.57 8.44 -14.65
CA PHE A 37 -16.36 8.10 -13.91
C PHE A 37 -15.92 9.19 -12.92
N GLY A 38 -16.80 10.14 -12.61
CA GLY A 38 -16.54 11.23 -11.68
C GLY A 38 -16.33 10.68 -10.27
N CYS A 39 -15.20 11.03 -9.67
CA CYS A 39 -14.86 10.76 -8.28
C CYS A 39 -14.83 12.08 -7.51
N PHE A 40 -15.74 12.20 -6.55
CA PHE A 40 -16.00 13.39 -5.75
C PHE A 40 -15.50 13.15 -4.33
N LEU A 41 -14.36 13.75 -3.99
CA LEU A 41 -13.81 13.71 -2.63
C LEU A 41 -14.48 14.75 -1.75
N LYS A 42 -14.75 14.38 -0.50
CA LYS A 42 -15.52 15.19 0.43
C LYS A 42 -14.90 15.17 1.83
N ASP A 43 -15.00 16.30 2.51
CA ASP A 43 -14.70 16.47 3.94
C ASP A 43 -16.02 16.83 4.65
N SER A 44 -16.11 16.54 5.95
CA SER A 44 -17.22 16.94 6.81
C SER A 44 -16.73 17.10 8.24
N VAL A 45 -17.14 18.17 8.90
CA VAL A 45 -16.82 18.42 10.31
C VAL A 45 -17.34 17.30 11.20
N THR A 46 -18.53 16.77 10.90
CA THR A 46 -19.15 15.66 11.65
C THR A 46 -18.65 14.27 11.20
N GLY A 47 -17.78 14.21 10.19
CA GLY A 47 -17.34 12.96 9.57
C GLY A 47 -18.40 12.27 8.69
N THR A 48 -19.62 12.82 8.60
CA THR A 48 -20.74 12.27 7.81
C THR A 48 -21.40 13.36 6.97
N LEU A 49 -22.12 12.96 5.91
CA LEU A 49 -22.88 13.86 5.04
C LEU A 49 -24.28 13.29 4.77
N PRO A 50 -25.28 14.15 4.52
CA PRO A 50 -26.60 13.71 4.09
C PRO A 50 -26.51 12.82 2.84
N LYS A 51 -27.25 11.71 2.85
CA LYS A 51 -27.30 10.76 1.76
C LYS A 51 -28.59 10.96 0.98
N VAL A 52 -28.47 11.13 -0.34
CA VAL A 52 -29.61 11.16 -1.26
C VAL A 52 -29.53 9.93 -2.13
N HIS A 53 -30.64 9.23 -2.28
CA HIS A 53 -30.71 8.05 -3.13
C HIS A 53 -30.52 8.47 -4.60
N ARG A 54 -29.54 7.86 -5.26
CA ARG A 54 -29.25 8.06 -6.69
C ARG A 54 -28.86 6.72 -7.30
N ALA A 55 -29.62 6.28 -8.30
CA ALA A 55 -29.38 5.00 -8.95
C ALA A 55 -27.96 4.89 -9.52
N GLY A 56 -27.28 3.79 -9.20
CA GLY A 56 -25.92 3.50 -9.68
C GLY A 56 -24.78 4.30 -9.04
N ALA A 57 -25.05 5.32 -8.23
CA ALA A 57 -24.01 6.05 -7.52
C ALA A 57 -23.43 5.20 -6.37
N ILE A 58 -22.10 5.14 -6.26
CA ILE A 58 -21.41 4.39 -5.20
C ILE A 58 -20.76 5.41 -4.28
N SER A 59 -20.97 5.32 -2.97
CA SER A 59 -20.32 6.19 -1.99
C SER A 59 -19.68 5.37 -0.89
N GLY A 60 -18.64 5.92 -0.26
CA GLY A 60 -17.92 5.23 0.81
C GLY A 60 -17.08 6.19 1.64
N HIS A 61 -16.41 5.62 2.63
CA HIS A 61 -15.45 6.33 3.48
C HIS A 61 -14.04 6.10 2.97
N SER A 62 -13.13 7.01 3.30
CA SER A 62 -11.69 6.77 3.20
C SER A 62 -11.29 5.60 4.10
N LEU A 63 -10.19 4.93 3.78
CA LEU A 63 -9.59 3.89 4.62
C LEU A 63 -8.62 4.47 5.67
N LYS A 64 -8.67 5.78 5.95
CA LYS A 64 -7.90 6.37 7.04
C LYS A 64 -8.28 5.66 8.35
N GLN A 65 -7.28 5.32 9.17
CA GLN A 65 -7.41 4.46 10.37
C GLN A 65 -7.68 2.96 10.12
N CYS A 66 -7.69 2.48 8.86
CA CYS A 66 -7.82 1.05 8.56
C CYS A 66 -6.47 0.31 8.49
N GLY A 67 -5.36 0.95 8.91
CA GLY A 67 -4.03 0.36 9.03
C GLY A 67 -3.55 -0.32 7.75
N HIS A 68 -3.34 -1.65 7.81
CA HIS A 68 -2.82 -2.48 6.72
C HIS A 68 -3.66 -2.49 5.43
N GLN A 69 -4.93 -2.07 5.48
CA GLN A 69 -5.77 -1.94 4.29
C GLN A 69 -5.37 -0.74 3.42
N ILE A 70 -4.56 0.18 3.96
CA ILE A 70 -4.06 1.34 3.24
C ILE A 70 -2.91 0.89 2.33
N SER A 71 -3.21 0.75 1.04
CA SER A 71 -2.21 0.54 -0.01
C SER A 71 -2.53 1.40 -1.22
N ALA A 72 -1.49 2.02 -1.78
CA ALA A 72 -1.57 2.73 -3.05
C ALA A 72 -1.41 1.78 -4.26
N CYS A 73 -1.16 0.49 -4.00
CA CYS A 73 -1.03 -0.52 -5.05
C CYS A 73 -2.38 -0.80 -5.73
N HIS A 74 -2.49 -0.50 -7.02
CA HIS A 74 -3.68 -0.77 -7.83
C HIS A 74 -3.33 -1.67 -9.03
N ARG A 75 -3.73 -2.95 -8.99
CA ARG A 75 -3.33 -3.93 -10.03
C ARG A 75 -4.31 -4.09 -11.19
N ASP A 76 -5.54 -3.59 -11.04
CA ASP A 76 -6.60 -3.92 -11.99
C ASP A 76 -6.32 -3.40 -13.40
N ILE A 77 -6.71 -4.23 -14.37
CA ILE A 77 -6.81 -3.87 -15.78
C ILE A 77 -8.29 -3.62 -16.11
N TYR A 78 -8.55 -2.49 -16.75
CA TYR A 78 -9.89 -2.03 -17.06
C TYR A 78 -10.16 -2.13 -18.55
N LYS A 79 -11.02 -3.08 -18.91
CA LYS A 79 -11.43 -3.32 -20.30
C LYS A 79 -12.52 -2.36 -20.74
N GLY A 80 -12.48 -1.97 -22.01
CA GLY A 80 -13.50 -1.12 -22.61
C GLY A 80 -13.46 0.34 -22.18
N ILE A 81 -12.36 0.79 -21.56
CA ILE A 81 -12.17 2.19 -21.18
C ILE A 81 -10.81 2.72 -21.60
N ASP A 82 -10.78 4.00 -21.96
CA ASP A 82 -9.58 4.76 -22.29
C ASP A 82 -9.40 5.90 -21.29
N MET A 83 -8.33 5.80 -20.50
CA MET A 83 -7.92 6.78 -19.52
C MET A 83 -7.10 7.90 -20.19
N ARG A 84 -7.66 9.10 -20.30
CA ARG A 84 -7.01 10.22 -21.00
C ARG A 84 -5.96 10.91 -20.13
N GLY A 85 -4.89 11.35 -20.77
CA GLY A 85 -3.75 12.03 -20.17
C GLY A 85 -2.78 12.49 -21.26
N VAL A 86 -1.63 13.02 -20.87
CA VAL A 86 -0.56 13.39 -21.80
C VAL A 86 0.11 12.10 -22.29
N ASN A 87 -0.04 11.79 -23.58
CA ASN A 87 0.66 10.68 -24.22
C ASN A 87 2.10 11.13 -24.52
N PHE A 88 3.08 10.52 -23.86
CA PHE A 88 4.49 10.89 -24.06
C PHE A 88 5.34 9.75 -24.63
N ASN A 89 4.82 8.52 -24.62
CA ASN A 89 5.48 7.38 -25.25
C ASN A 89 4.42 6.44 -25.86
N VAL A 90 4.62 6.09 -27.13
CA VAL A 90 3.73 5.23 -27.91
C VAL A 90 4.58 4.12 -28.51
N SER A 91 4.24 2.86 -28.24
CA SER A 91 5.03 1.73 -28.72
C SER A 91 4.18 0.49 -28.97
N LYS A 92 4.65 -0.42 -29.84
CA LYS A 92 4.00 -1.72 -30.06
C LYS A 92 4.37 -2.69 -28.94
N VAL A 93 3.38 -3.44 -28.48
CA VAL A 93 3.50 -4.49 -27.44
C VAL A 93 2.63 -5.68 -27.79
N SER A 94 2.97 -6.85 -27.26
CA SER A 94 2.22 -8.09 -27.50
C SER A 94 0.99 -8.25 -26.61
N SER A 95 0.98 -7.65 -25.41
CA SER A 95 -0.14 -7.77 -24.46
C SER A 95 -0.32 -6.54 -23.56
N VAL A 96 -1.45 -6.51 -22.83
CA VAL A 96 -1.74 -5.47 -21.83
C VAL A 96 -0.78 -5.54 -20.64
N GLU A 97 -0.37 -6.74 -20.23
CA GLU A 97 0.58 -6.96 -19.14
C GLU A 97 1.97 -6.43 -19.52
N GLU A 98 2.39 -6.61 -20.77
CA GLU A 98 3.63 -6.02 -21.27
C GLU A 98 3.54 -4.48 -21.25
N CYS A 99 2.39 -3.91 -21.63
CA CYS A 99 2.15 -2.46 -21.54
C CYS A 99 2.21 -1.96 -20.07
N GLN A 100 1.58 -2.68 -19.14
CA GLN A 100 1.62 -2.36 -17.72
C GLN A 100 3.04 -2.43 -17.16
N LYS A 101 3.82 -3.45 -17.56
CA LYS A 101 5.23 -3.58 -17.19
C LYS A 101 6.05 -2.40 -17.73
N ARG A 102 5.86 -2.01 -18.99
CA ARG A 102 6.52 -0.82 -19.58
C ARG A 102 6.16 0.46 -18.84
N CYS A 103 4.89 0.66 -18.47
CA CYS A 103 4.48 1.79 -17.65
C CYS A 103 5.15 1.77 -16.27
N THR A 104 5.12 0.62 -15.60
CA THR A 104 5.74 0.42 -14.28
C THR A 104 7.24 0.70 -14.30
N ASN A 105 7.90 0.41 -15.41
CA ASN A 105 9.34 0.59 -15.62
C ASN A 105 9.71 1.90 -16.34
N ASN A 106 8.76 2.81 -16.54
CA ASN A 106 9.04 4.16 -17.03
C ASN A 106 8.85 5.17 -15.88
N ILE A 107 9.85 6.02 -15.61
CA ILE A 107 9.83 6.92 -14.43
C ILE A 107 8.66 7.91 -14.44
N ARG A 108 8.21 8.35 -15.63
CA ARG A 108 7.13 9.33 -15.80
C ARG A 108 5.73 8.71 -15.91
N CYS A 109 5.62 7.42 -16.21
CA CYS A 109 4.32 6.80 -16.47
C CYS A 109 3.53 6.60 -15.17
N GLN A 110 2.32 7.17 -15.14
CA GLN A 110 1.35 7.00 -14.05
C GLN A 110 0.27 5.97 -14.42
N PHE A 111 -0.21 6.00 -15.67
CA PHE A 111 -1.21 5.09 -16.21
C PHE A 111 -1.01 4.89 -17.71
N PHE A 112 -1.70 3.92 -18.29
CA PHE A 112 -1.57 3.56 -19.69
C PHE A 112 -2.92 3.17 -20.31
N SER A 113 -2.95 3.15 -21.65
CA SER A 113 -3.98 2.46 -22.41
C SER A 113 -3.35 1.62 -23.51
N TYR A 114 -3.85 0.41 -23.68
CA TYR A 114 -3.45 -0.57 -24.67
C TYR A 114 -4.60 -0.79 -25.64
N ALA A 115 -4.37 -0.49 -26.92
CA ALA A 115 -5.29 -0.81 -27.99
C ALA A 115 -5.02 -2.25 -28.45
N THR A 116 -6.03 -3.11 -28.30
CA THR A 116 -5.91 -4.56 -28.57
C THR A 116 -5.78 -4.84 -30.07
N GLN A 117 -5.49 -6.09 -30.44
CA GLN A 117 -5.40 -6.52 -31.83
C GLN A 117 -6.71 -6.31 -32.62
N THR A 118 -7.87 -6.27 -31.95
CA THR A 118 -9.19 -6.05 -32.56
C THR A 118 -9.61 -4.58 -32.57
N PHE A 119 -8.70 -3.65 -32.23
CA PHE A 119 -9.01 -2.23 -32.27
C PHE A 119 -9.36 -1.77 -33.69
N HIS A 120 -10.34 -0.86 -33.79
CA HIS A 120 -10.97 -0.47 -35.05
C HIS A 120 -9.97 0.16 -36.04
N ASN A 121 -9.07 1.02 -35.54
CA ASN A 121 -8.00 1.58 -36.36
C ASN A 121 -6.80 0.62 -36.39
N ALA A 122 -6.48 0.11 -37.58
CA ALA A 122 -5.40 -0.85 -37.80
C ALA A 122 -4.02 -0.33 -37.37
N GLU A 123 -3.77 0.98 -37.51
CA GLU A 123 -2.51 1.62 -37.12
C GLU A 123 -2.27 1.53 -35.60
N TYR A 124 -3.35 1.58 -34.81
CA TYR A 124 -3.29 1.55 -33.34
C TYR A 124 -3.37 0.15 -32.75
N ARG A 125 -3.55 -0.90 -33.55
CA ARG A 125 -3.60 -2.28 -33.02
C ARG A 125 -2.29 -2.66 -32.36
N ASN A 126 -2.37 -3.28 -31.19
CA ASN A 126 -1.22 -3.67 -30.37
C ASN A 126 -0.37 -2.47 -29.91
N THR A 127 -0.96 -1.27 -29.82
CA THR A 127 -0.26 -0.06 -29.39
C THR A 127 -0.49 0.20 -27.90
N CYS A 128 0.61 0.37 -27.17
CA CYS A 128 0.67 0.81 -25.79
C CYS A 128 0.95 2.32 -25.74
N LEU A 129 0.07 3.06 -25.05
CA LEU A 129 0.19 4.50 -24.83
C LEU A 129 0.50 4.74 -23.34
N LEU A 130 1.71 5.20 -23.03
CA LEU A 130 2.11 5.59 -21.68
C LEU A 130 1.72 7.04 -21.42
N LYS A 131 1.14 7.28 -20.23
CA LYS A 131 0.47 8.54 -19.92
C LYS A 131 0.82 9.06 -18.53
N HIS A 132 0.76 10.38 -18.40
CA HIS A 132 0.79 11.06 -17.11
C HIS A 132 -0.19 12.24 -17.08
N SER A 133 -0.38 12.78 -15.89
CA SER A 133 -1.24 13.92 -15.59
C SER A 133 -0.70 14.65 -14.34
N PRO A 134 -1.05 15.94 -14.12
CA PRO A 134 -0.64 16.65 -12.91
C PRO A 134 -1.13 15.99 -11.61
N GLY A 135 -2.31 15.37 -11.62
CA GLY A 135 -2.94 14.81 -10.42
C GLY A 135 -2.75 13.31 -10.21
N GLY A 136 -1.94 12.62 -11.03
CA GLY A 136 -1.80 11.16 -10.96
C GLY A 136 -2.98 10.37 -11.52
N THR A 137 -4.06 11.05 -11.89
CA THR A 137 -5.33 10.44 -12.33
C THR A 137 -5.70 10.91 -13.73
N PRO A 138 -6.46 10.10 -14.49
CA PRO A 138 -6.88 10.48 -15.84
C PRO A 138 -7.62 11.82 -15.84
N THR A 139 -7.35 12.66 -16.84
CA THR A 139 -8.03 13.94 -17.01
C THR A 139 -9.49 13.76 -17.41
N THR A 140 -9.80 12.65 -18.11
CA THR A 140 -11.14 12.13 -18.39
C THR A 140 -11.05 10.62 -18.61
N ILE A 141 -12.16 9.89 -18.49
CA ILE A 141 -12.25 8.47 -18.86
C ILE A 141 -13.39 8.29 -19.85
N LYS A 142 -13.09 7.66 -20.99
CA LYS A 142 -14.08 7.39 -22.04
C LYS A 142 -14.31 5.89 -22.17
N VAL A 143 -15.56 5.49 -22.38
CA VAL A 143 -15.88 4.12 -22.78
C VAL A 143 -15.44 3.95 -24.23
N LEU A 144 -14.54 2.99 -24.47
CA LEU A 144 -13.97 2.72 -25.78
C LEU A 144 -13.69 1.22 -25.91
N ASN A 145 -14.43 0.56 -26.80
CA ASN A 145 -14.29 -0.87 -27.04
C ASN A 145 -12.90 -1.22 -27.58
N ASN A 146 -12.45 -2.44 -27.29
CA ASN A 146 -11.16 -2.99 -27.73
C ASN A 146 -9.93 -2.21 -27.23
N VAL A 147 -10.09 -1.50 -26.11
CA VAL A 147 -9.01 -0.84 -25.35
C VAL A 147 -9.02 -1.36 -23.92
N GLU A 148 -7.83 -1.57 -23.37
CA GLU A 148 -7.64 -1.93 -21.97
C GLU A 148 -6.71 -0.90 -21.32
N SER A 149 -7.10 -0.35 -20.17
CA SER A 149 -6.31 0.67 -19.45
C SER A 149 -5.91 0.18 -18.06
N GLY A 150 -4.87 0.75 -17.49
CA GLY A 150 -4.41 0.40 -16.14
C GLY A 150 -3.44 1.42 -15.56
N PHE A 151 -3.06 1.22 -14.30
CA PHE A 151 -2.09 2.08 -13.61
C PHE A 151 -0.70 1.44 -13.54
N SER A 152 0.29 2.29 -13.32
CA SER A 152 1.66 1.90 -12.98
C SER A 152 1.70 1.14 -11.66
N LEU A 153 2.47 0.05 -11.60
CA LEU A 153 2.61 -0.78 -10.40
C LEU A 153 3.79 -0.35 -9.52
N LYS A 154 4.31 0.87 -9.68
CA LYS A 154 5.34 1.43 -8.79
C LYS A 154 4.91 1.40 -7.31
N PRO A 155 3.67 1.82 -6.94
CA PRO A 155 3.20 1.72 -5.55
C PRO A 155 3.03 0.29 -5.04
N CYS A 156 3.11 -0.72 -5.91
CA CYS A 156 3.16 -2.14 -5.54
C CYS A 156 4.58 -2.65 -5.30
N ALA A 157 5.59 -1.77 -5.35
CA ALA A 157 7.01 -2.11 -5.28
C ALA A 157 7.49 -3.10 -6.36
N LEU A 158 6.87 -3.06 -7.55
CA LEU A 158 7.16 -3.93 -8.69
C LEU A 158 8.04 -3.29 -9.78
N SER A 159 8.52 -2.06 -9.56
CA SER A 159 9.38 -1.33 -10.50
C SER A 159 10.76 -1.96 -10.62
N GLU A 160 11.22 -2.19 -11.86
CA GLU A 160 12.56 -2.70 -12.16
C GLU A 160 13.65 -1.61 -12.16
N ILE A 161 13.26 -0.33 -12.22
CA ILE A 161 14.16 0.84 -12.24
C ILE A 161 15.12 0.86 -11.03
N GLY A 162 14.65 0.43 -9.86
CA GLY A 162 15.33 0.65 -8.59
C GLY A 162 15.09 2.07 -8.05
N CYS A 163 15.74 2.42 -6.95
CA CYS A 163 15.60 3.73 -6.34
C CYS A 163 16.93 4.25 -5.78
N HIS A 164 17.07 5.57 -5.76
CA HIS A 164 18.21 6.26 -5.17
C HIS A 164 17.87 6.64 -3.73
N MET A 165 18.45 5.89 -2.78
CA MET A 165 18.25 6.14 -1.35
C MET A 165 19.09 7.31 -0.83
N ASN A 166 20.06 7.76 -1.62
CA ASN A 166 20.98 8.84 -1.29
C ASN A 166 20.23 10.13 -0.97
N ILE A 167 20.66 10.75 0.12
CA ILE A 167 20.30 12.11 0.50
C ILE A 167 21.57 12.94 0.38
N PHE A 168 21.50 14.03 -0.37
CA PHE A 168 22.63 14.90 -0.67
C PHE A 168 22.54 16.14 0.21
N GLN A 169 23.47 16.29 1.14
CA GLN A 169 23.58 17.47 1.98
C GLN A 169 24.29 18.60 1.22
N HIS A 170 23.93 19.84 1.54
CA HIS A 170 24.48 21.05 0.95
C HIS A 170 24.42 21.06 -0.59
N LEU A 171 23.36 20.48 -1.15
CA LEU A 171 23.15 20.35 -2.59
C LEU A 171 21.69 20.65 -2.92
N ALA A 172 21.46 21.50 -3.92
CA ALA A 172 20.14 21.84 -4.44
C ALA A 172 19.97 21.32 -5.87
N PHE A 173 18.84 20.65 -6.15
CA PHE A 173 18.44 20.35 -7.52
C PHE A 173 17.70 21.52 -8.16
N SER A 174 18.02 21.79 -9.44
CA SER A 174 17.34 22.80 -10.26
C SER A 174 16.46 22.11 -11.29
N ASP A 175 15.15 22.42 -11.31
CA ASP A 175 14.15 21.92 -12.26
C ASP A 175 12.76 22.49 -11.89
N VAL A 176 11.70 22.00 -12.54
CA VAL A 176 10.30 22.43 -12.35
C VAL A 176 9.78 22.04 -10.96
N ASP A 177 9.38 23.05 -10.19
CA ASP A 177 8.67 22.86 -8.92
C ASP A 177 7.19 22.53 -9.18
N VAL A 178 6.75 21.34 -8.75
CA VAL A 178 5.34 20.91 -8.88
C VAL A 178 4.52 21.23 -7.63
N ALA A 179 5.17 21.37 -6.47
CA ALA A 179 4.53 21.79 -5.23
C ALA A 179 5.56 22.34 -4.24
N ARG A 180 5.07 23.16 -3.30
CA ARG A 180 5.83 23.73 -2.19
C ARG A 180 5.08 23.48 -0.88
N VAL A 181 5.69 22.74 0.04
CA VAL A 181 5.11 22.42 1.36
C VAL A 181 6.14 22.70 2.47
N LEU A 182 5.70 22.80 3.73
CA LEU A 182 6.64 22.82 4.86
C LEU A 182 6.83 21.42 5.44
N ALA A 183 8.08 21.07 5.71
CA ALA A 183 8.44 19.81 6.34
C ALA A 183 9.45 20.08 7.48
N PRO A 184 9.36 19.41 8.63
CA PRO A 184 10.29 19.64 9.74
C PRO A 184 11.69 19.06 9.48
N ASP A 185 11.81 18.10 8.56
CA ASP A 185 13.09 17.55 8.10
C ASP A 185 13.00 16.98 6.67
N ALA A 186 14.17 16.64 6.12
CA ALA A 186 14.30 16.12 4.76
C ALA A 186 13.65 14.73 4.57
N PHE A 187 13.45 13.95 5.63
CA PHE A 187 12.82 12.62 5.53
C PHE A 187 11.31 12.74 5.36
N VAL A 188 10.69 13.68 6.07
CA VAL A 188 9.28 14.06 5.83
C VAL A 188 9.12 14.58 4.40
N CYS A 189 9.99 15.50 3.97
CA CYS A 189 9.99 16.02 2.60
C CYS A 189 10.09 14.91 1.54
N ARG A 190 11.00 13.94 1.72
CA ARG A 190 11.13 12.76 0.84
C ARG A 190 9.87 11.92 0.78
N THR A 191 9.21 11.71 1.90
CA THR A 191 7.99 10.88 1.95
C THR A 191 6.83 11.58 1.28
N ILE A 192 6.68 12.89 1.49
CA ILE A 192 5.71 13.70 0.75
C ILE A 192 5.99 13.62 -0.76
N CYS A 193 7.25 13.77 -1.19
CA CYS A 193 7.62 13.57 -2.60
C CYS A 193 7.27 12.16 -3.11
N THR A 194 7.52 11.13 -2.30
CA THR A 194 7.28 9.73 -2.68
C THR A 194 5.81 9.45 -3.01
N TYR A 195 4.89 10.07 -2.28
CA TYR A 195 3.45 9.90 -2.47
C TYR A 195 2.79 11.02 -3.30
N HIS A 196 3.55 12.03 -3.71
CA HIS A 196 3.06 13.08 -4.61
C HIS A 196 3.14 12.61 -6.07
N PRO A 197 2.03 12.58 -6.84
CA PRO A 197 2.00 11.92 -8.15
C PRO A 197 2.99 12.42 -9.20
N SER A 198 3.38 13.69 -9.10
CA SER A 198 4.31 14.33 -10.04
C SER A 198 5.69 14.59 -9.45
N CYS A 199 6.00 14.17 -8.22
CA CYS A 199 7.32 14.42 -7.65
C CYS A 199 8.27 13.25 -7.95
N LEU A 200 9.42 13.56 -8.56
CA LEU A 200 10.49 12.58 -8.83
C LEU A 200 11.69 12.77 -7.91
N PHE A 201 11.95 14.01 -7.49
CA PHE A 201 13.02 14.38 -6.58
C PHE A 201 12.64 15.68 -5.86
N PHE A 202 13.40 16.05 -4.83
CA PHE A 202 13.09 17.20 -3.99
C PHE A 202 14.35 17.96 -3.59
N THR A 203 14.15 19.23 -3.23
CA THR A 203 15.13 20.06 -2.51
C THR A 203 14.47 20.59 -1.24
N PHE A 204 15.09 20.33 -0.09
CA PHE A 204 14.65 20.78 1.22
C PHE A 204 15.57 21.87 1.76
N TYR A 205 15.01 22.99 2.19
CA TYR A 205 15.74 24.07 2.85
C TYR A 205 15.62 23.88 4.36
N THR A 206 16.75 23.73 5.04
CA THR A 206 16.77 23.44 6.48
C THR A 206 16.34 24.66 7.30
N ASN A 207 16.14 24.47 8.61
CA ASN A 207 15.88 25.57 9.53
C ASN A 207 17.09 26.53 9.71
N ALA A 208 18.30 26.11 9.31
CA ALA A 208 19.50 26.93 9.28
C ALA A 208 19.58 27.85 8.05
N TRP A 209 18.59 27.79 7.15
CA TRP A 209 18.55 28.63 5.95
C TRP A 209 18.51 30.13 6.32
N LYS A 210 19.22 30.95 5.52
CA LYS A 210 19.44 32.37 5.80
C LYS A 210 18.15 33.19 5.77
N ILE A 211 17.27 32.89 4.80
CA ILE A 211 16.01 33.62 4.60
C ILE A 211 14.91 32.92 5.42
N GLU A 212 14.40 33.59 6.45
CA GLU A 212 13.45 33.00 7.39
C GLU A 212 12.18 32.45 6.71
N SER A 213 11.63 33.18 5.73
CA SER A 213 10.43 32.79 4.97
C SER A 213 10.61 31.54 4.08
N GLN A 214 11.86 31.10 3.91
CA GLN A 214 12.23 29.93 3.11
C GLN A 214 12.73 28.76 3.96
N ARG A 215 12.78 28.90 5.29
CA ARG A 215 13.13 27.79 6.19
C ARG A 215 12.08 26.69 6.13
N ASN A 216 12.53 25.45 6.20
CA ASN A 216 11.70 24.24 6.21
C ASN A 216 10.87 24.03 4.95
N VAL A 217 11.19 24.75 3.88
CA VAL A 217 10.50 24.60 2.60
C VAL A 217 11.00 23.35 1.91
N CYS A 218 10.06 22.49 1.57
CA CYS A 218 10.24 21.30 0.75
C CYS A 218 9.71 21.61 -0.67
N PHE A 219 10.63 21.71 -1.62
CA PHE A 219 10.31 21.86 -3.03
C PHE A 219 10.21 20.49 -3.67
N LEU A 220 9.00 20.13 -4.11
CA LEU A 220 8.75 18.91 -4.86
C LEU A 220 9.01 19.19 -6.33
N LYS A 221 9.87 18.39 -6.98
CA LYS A 221 10.39 18.68 -8.31
C LYS A 221 10.19 17.53 -9.29
N THR A 222 10.13 17.89 -10.57
CA THR A 222 10.12 16.97 -11.71
C THR A 222 10.94 17.52 -12.85
N SER A 223 11.37 16.66 -13.78
CA SER A 223 12.00 17.05 -15.03
C SER A 223 11.47 16.22 -16.20
N GLU A 224 11.76 16.67 -17.42
CA GLU A 224 11.42 15.92 -18.62
C GLU A 224 12.28 14.65 -18.75
N SER A 225 13.57 14.70 -18.39
CA SER A 225 14.43 13.50 -18.38
C SER A 225 14.02 12.49 -17.31
N GLY A 226 13.36 12.93 -16.24
CA GLY A 226 13.06 12.14 -15.05
C GLY A 226 14.17 12.13 -14.00
N THR A 227 15.27 12.83 -14.26
CA THR A 227 16.40 13.05 -13.35
C THR A 227 16.73 14.54 -13.26
N PRO A 228 17.37 15.02 -12.18
CA PRO A 228 17.77 16.42 -12.07
C PRO A 228 18.61 16.88 -13.26
N SER A 229 18.25 18.02 -13.86
CA SER A 229 18.99 18.61 -15.00
C SER A 229 20.34 19.17 -14.55
N SER A 230 20.40 19.74 -13.34
CA SER A 230 21.62 20.18 -12.71
C SER A 230 21.51 20.14 -11.18
N SER A 231 22.67 20.10 -10.53
CA SER A 231 22.79 20.17 -9.07
C SER A 231 23.83 21.22 -8.69
N THR A 232 23.46 22.13 -7.81
CA THR A 232 24.33 23.22 -7.35
C THR A 232 24.70 23.01 -5.87
N PRO A 233 25.99 23.13 -5.50
CA PRO A 233 26.38 23.20 -4.10
C PRO A 233 25.70 24.38 -3.43
N GLN A 234 24.97 24.13 -2.36
CA GLN A 234 24.18 25.15 -1.66
C GLN A 234 24.06 24.80 -0.18
N GLU A 235 24.75 25.55 0.66
CA GLU A 235 24.77 25.39 2.12
C GLU A 235 23.35 25.33 2.72
N ASN A 236 23.15 24.55 3.79
CA ASN A 236 21.87 24.44 4.49
C ASN A 236 20.70 23.92 3.64
N THR A 237 20.99 23.21 2.55
CA THR A 237 19.99 22.49 1.74
C THR A 237 20.21 20.99 1.80
N THR A 238 19.17 20.23 1.47
CA THR A 238 19.23 18.78 1.37
C THR A 238 18.36 18.32 0.22
N SER A 239 18.93 17.61 -0.74
CA SER A 239 18.19 17.07 -1.89
C SER A 239 18.13 15.55 -1.88
N GLY A 240 17.16 14.99 -2.58
CA GLY A 240 16.99 13.54 -2.68
C GLY A 240 15.93 13.14 -3.69
N TYR A 241 15.69 11.84 -3.81
CA TYR A 241 14.77 11.26 -4.79
C TYR A 241 13.50 10.71 -4.15
N SER A 242 12.43 10.66 -4.94
CA SER A 242 11.24 9.85 -4.63
C SER A 242 11.62 8.38 -4.49
N LEU A 243 11.03 7.70 -3.51
CA LEU A 243 11.26 6.28 -3.26
C LEU A 243 10.21 5.38 -3.92
N LEU A 244 9.32 5.94 -4.75
CA LEU A 244 8.18 5.21 -5.31
C LEU A 244 8.61 4.05 -6.22
N THR A 245 9.82 4.10 -6.78
CA THR A 245 10.39 3.06 -7.64
C THR A 245 11.20 2.01 -6.88
N CYS A 246 11.29 2.08 -5.56
CA CYS A 246 12.00 1.10 -4.76
C CYS A 246 11.37 -0.29 -4.91
N LYS A 247 12.24 -1.32 -4.99
CA LYS A 247 11.83 -2.71 -4.92
C LYS A 247 11.63 -3.13 -3.47
N LYS A 248 10.74 -4.10 -3.24
CA LYS A 248 10.52 -4.79 -1.96
C LYS A 248 9.85 -3.97 -0.85
N THR A 249 10.26 -2.74 -0.60
CA THR A 249 9.71 -1.94 0.50
C THR A 249 9.59 -0.47 0.10
N LEU A 250 8.41 0.09 0.31
CA LEU A 250 8.17 1.53 0.22
C LEU A 250 8.13 2.13 1.63
N PRO A 251 8.53 3.41 1.81
CA PRO A 251 8.35 4.08 3.09
C PRO A 251 6.86 4.14 3.44
N GLU A 252 6.51 3.98 4.71
CA GLU A 252 5.13 4.16 5.15
C GLU A 252 4.66 5.59 4.86
N PRO A 253 3.38 5.79 4.47
CA PRO A 253 2.82 7.12 4.20
C PRO A 253 2.50 7.89 5.50
N CYS A 254 3.36 7.78 6.53
CA CYS A 254 3.16 8.41 7.82
C CYS A 254 4.47 8.76 8.53
N HIS A 255 4.36 9.59 9.58
CA HIS A 255 5.50 10.11 10.34
C HIS A 255 5.28 9.96 11.85
N SER A 256 5.98 9.02 12.47
CA SER A 256 5.87 8.75 13.91
C SER A 256 6.76 9.62 14.79
N LYS A 257 7.78 10.27 14.20
CA LYS A 257 8.73 11.09 14.94
C LYS A 257 8.06 12.30 15.61
N ILE A 258 8.42 12.52 16.87
CA ILE A 258 8.08 13.72 17.64
C ILE A 258 9.21 14.74 17.53
N TYR A 259 8.85 16.01 17.37
CA TYR A 259 9.73 17.15 17.21
C TYR A 259 9.67 18.03 18.46
N PRO A 260 10.58 17.84 19.43
CA PRO A 260 10.63 18.67 20.63
C PRO A 260 11.14 20.07 20.32
N GLY A 261 10.66 21.07 21.06
CA GLY A 261 11.04 22.47 20.87
C GLY A 261 10.44 23.13 19.63
N VAL A 262 9.42 22.52 19.03
CA VAL A 262 8.83 22.93 17.75
C VAL A 262 7.32 23.04 17.86
N ASP A 263 6.74 24.10 17.29
CA ASP A 263 5.31 24.27 17.08
C ASP A 263 4.94 24.17 15.59
N PHE A 264 3.94 23.33 15.28
CA PHE A 264 3.33 23.23 13.96
C PHE A 264 2.06 24.08 13.86
N GLY A 265 2.14 25.18 13.11
CA GLY A 265 1.00 26.03 12.79
C GLY A 265 0.03 25.39 11.81
N GLY A 266 -1.26 25.67 11.97
CA GLY A 266 -2.35 25.16 11.14
C GLY A 266 -3.71 25.65 11.63
N GLU A 267 -4.77 25.24 10.95
CA GLU A 267 -6.15 25.44 11.40
C GLU A 267 -6.38 24.60 12.66
N GLU A 268 -6.88 25.21 13.73
CA GLU A 268 -7.18 24.54 14.99
C GLU A 268 -8.48 23.75 14.89
N LEU A 269 -8.41 22.44 15.11
CA LEU A 269 -9.57 21.56 15.17
C LEU A 269 -10.18 21.51 16.56
N ASN A 270 -9.32 21.31 17.56
CA ASN A 270 -9.72 21.11 18.95
C ASN A 270 -8.50 21.26 19.87
N VAL A 271 -8.75 21.58 21.12
CA VAL A 271 -7.75 21.65 22.19
C VAL A 271 -8.20 20.77 23.35
N THR A 272 -7.34 19.85 23.77
CA THR A 272 -7.67 18.89 24.84
C THR A 272 -6.55 18.81 25.87
N PHE A 273 -6.87 18.52 27.13
CA PHE A 273 -5.87 18.32 28.18
C PHE A 273 -5.48 16.83 28.26
N VAL A 274 -4.23 16.51 27.98
CA VAL A 274 -3.72 15.13 27.96
C VAL A 274 -2.42 15.02 28.73
N LYS A 275 -2.12 13.81 29.22
CA LYS A 275 -0.90 13.51 29.99
C LYS A 275 0.22 13.08 29.03
N GLY A 276 0.98 14.06 28.52
CA GLY A 276 2.17 13.82 27.72
C GLY A 276 1.95 13.77 26.19
N VAL A 277 3.05 13.91 25.46
CA VAL A 277 3.07 14.09 24.00
C VAL A 277 2.61 12.85 23.22
N ASN A 278 2.89 11.64 23.71
CA ASN A 278 2.45 10.41 23.05
C ASN A 278 0.93 10.27 23.09
N VAL A 279 0.31 10.61 24.23
CA VAL A 279 -1.16 10.63 24.35
C VAL A 279 -1.76 11.71 23.46
N CYS A 280 -1.08 12.85 23.28
CA CYS A 280 -1.49 13.87 22.31
C CYS A 280 -1.46 13.34 20.86
N GLN A 281 -0.41 12.59 20.48
CA GLN A 281 -0.32 11.94 19.17
C GLN A 281 -1.43 10.90 18.97
N GLU A 282 -1.72 10.07 19.97
CA GLU A 282 -2.83 9.12 19.91
C GLU A 282 -4.18 9.84 19.78
N THR A 283 -4.37 10.95 20.50
CA THR A 283 -5.59 11.76 20.43
C THR A 283 -5.78 12.34 19.03
N CYS A 284 -4.71 12.88 18.43
CA CYS A 284 -4.73 13.30 17.02
C CYS A 284 -4.98 12.14 16.06
N THR A 285 -4.40 10.98 16.34
CA THR A 285 -4.57 9.77 15.51
C THR A 285 -6.00 9.26 15.53
N LYS A 286 -6.67 9.29 16.69
CA LYS A 286 -8.08 8.90 16.88
C LYS A 286 -9.06 9.91 16.27
N MET A 287 -8.70 11.19 16.25
CA MET A 287 -9.49 12.22 15.58
C MET A 287 -9.19 12.25 14.07
N ILE A 288 -10.04 11.59 13.27
CA ILE A 288 -9.79 11.35 11.83
C ILE A 288 -9.38 12.58 11.00
N ARG A 289 -9.87 13.78 11.36
CA ARG A 289 -9.53 15.04 10.69
C ARG A 289 -8.18 15.62 11.10
N CYS A 290 -7.68 15.31 12.29
CA CYS A 290 -6.40 15.81 12.79
C CYS A 290 -5.24 15.24 11.99
N GLN A 291 -4.45 16.13 11.39
CA GLN A 291 -3.34 15.80 10.51
C GLN A 291 -2.02 15.86 11.27
N PHE A 292 -1.88 16.84 12.17
CA PHE A 292 -0.72 17.07 13.02
C PHE A 292 -1.15 17.80 14.29
N PHE A 293 -0.25 17.87 15.27
CA PHE A 293 -0.53 18.45 16.58
C PHE A 293 0.69 19.17 17.17
N THR A 294 0.44 20.04 18.15
CA THR A 294 1.44 20.54 19.09
C THR A 294 0.98 20.27 20.52
N TYR A 295 1.82 19.63 21.33
CA TYR A 295 1.64 19.50 22.79
C TYR A 295 2.42 20.61 23.49
N SER A 296 1.73 21.47 24.23
CA SER A 296 2.35 22.58 24.95
C SER A 296 2.93 22.13 26.29
N LEU A 297 4.08 22.68 26.65
CA LEU A 297 4.76 22.52 27.93
C LEU A 297 4.82 23.84 28.71
N LEU A 298 4.13 24.87 28.24
CA LEU A 298 4.03 26.14 28.95
C LEU A 298 3.27 25.94 30.28
N PRO A 299 3.75 26.49 31.41
CA PRO A 299 3.09 26.35 32.70
C PRO A 299 1.60 26.75 32.69
N GLU A 300 1.23 27.82 31.98
CA GLU A 300 -0.15 28.29 31.82
C GLU A 300 -1.06 27.35 30.99
N ASP A 301 -0.46 26.47 30.19
CA ASP A 301 -1.15 25.47 29.39
C ASP A 301 -1.27 24.12 30.10
N CYS A 302 -0.66 23.98 31.28
CA CYS A 302 -0.67 22.78 32.09
C CYS A 302 -1.56 22.92 33.33
N LYS A 303 -2.39 21.91 33.58
CA LYS A 303 -3.18 21.74 34.79
C LYS A 303 -2.82 20.39 35.40
N GLU A 304 -2.23 20.43 36.59
CA GLU A 304 -1.70 19.23 37.27
C GLU A 304 -0.70 18.49 36.36
N GLU A 305 -0.97 17.24 36.00
CA GLU A 305 -0.14 16.41 35.12
C GLU A 305 -0.57 16.44 33.64
N LYS A 306 -1.55 17.27 33.27
CA LYS A 306 -2.10 17.33 31.90
C LYS A 306 -1.85 18.70 31.27
N CYS A 307 -1.35 18.72 30.05
CA CYS A 307 -1.18 19.97 29.29
C CYS A 307 -2.03 20.00 28.03
N LYS A 308 -2.19 21.20 27.46
CA LYS A 308 -2.95 21.40 26.22
C LYS A 308 -2.27 20.68 25.04
N CYS A 309 -3.08 19.91 24.35
CA CYS A 309 -2.81 19.25 23.08
C CYS A 309 -3.64 19.94 22.01
N PHE A 310 -2.98 20.67 21.12
CA PHE A 310 -3.58 21.39 20.01
C PHE A 310 -3.64 20.49 18.79
N LEU A 311 -4.84 20.07 18.41
CA LEU A 311 -5.09 19.24 17.22
C LEU A 311 -5.31 20.15 16.01
N ARG A 312 -4.60 19.91 14.91
CA ARG A 312 -4.58 20.83 13.76
C ARG A 312 -4.70 20.13 12.41
N LEU A 313 -5.10 20.91 11.41
CA LEU A 313 -5.07 20.53 10.00
C LEU A 313 -4.60 21.67 9.10
N SER A 314 -4.41 21.35 7.82
CA SER A 314 -4.23 22.25 6.70
C SER A 314 -4.85 21.65 5.44
N SER A 315 -4.78 22.40 4.32
CA SER A 315 -5.27 21.96 3.02
C SER A 315 -4.51 20.76 2.45
N ASP A 316 -3.19 20.70 2.66
CA ASP A 316 -2.26 19.75 2.04
C ASP A 316 -1.71 18.69 3.00
N GLY A 317 -2.08 18.72 4.28
CA GLY A 317 -1.58 17.77 5.29
C GLY A 317 -0.31 18.24 6.02
N SER A 318 0.29 19.36 5.60
CA SER A 318 1.54 19.88 6.14
C SER A 318 1.32 21.14 7.00
N PRO A 319 2.18 21.43 8.00
CA PRO A 319 2.09 22.66 8.77
C PRO A 319 2.16 23.90 7.88
N THR A 320 1.39 24.94 8.20
CA THR A 320 1.46 26.24 7.48
C THR A 320 2.62 27.11 7.99
N ARG A 321 3.12 26.79 9.19
CA ARG A 321 4.30 27.41 9.81
C ARG A 321 4.98 26.38 10.71
N ILE A 322 6.32 26.44 10.79
CA ILE A 322 7.11 25.64 11.73
C ILE A 322 7.97 26.61 12.55
N THR A 323 7.70 26.72 13.84
CA THR A 323 8.39 27.65 14.75
C THR A 323 9.25 26.86 15.73
N TYR A 324 10.54 27.23 15.85
CA TYR A 324 11.51 26.57 16.73
C TYR A 324 11.71 27.37 18.03
N GLY A 325 12.25 26.71 19.06
CA GLY A 325 12.52 27.33 20.36
C GLY A 325 11.27 27.49 21.22
N THR A 326 10.19 26.78 20.88
CA THR A 326 8.94 26.80 21.64
C THR A 326 9.00 25.84 22.82
N GLN A 327 8.26 26.11 23.89
CA GLN A 327 8.08 25.16 24.99
C GLN A 327 6.96 24.18 24.63
N GLY A 328 7.23 23.29 23.68
CA GLY A 328 6.27 22.31 23.22
C GLY A 328 6.89 21.26 22.31
N SER A 329 6.10 20.26 21.95
CA SER A 329 6.51 19.18 21.07
C SER A 329 5.45 18.93 20.02
N SER A 330 5.85 18.87 18.75
CA SER A 330 4.93 18.65 17.62
C SER A 330 5.10 17.27 17.00
N GLY A 331 4.08 16.81 16.29
CA GLY A 331 4.12 15.54 15.56
C GLY A 331 2.96 15.41 14.58
N TYR A 332 2.97 14.32 13.80
CA TYR A 332 1.92 14.00 12.85
C TYR A 332 0.97 12.92 13.40
N SER A 333 -0.23 12.88 12.84
CA SER A 333 -1.19 11.80 13.03
C SER A 333 -0.69 10.49 12.42
N LEU A 334 -0.92 9.38 13.11
CA LEU A 334 -0.56 8.03 12.63
C LEU A 334 -1.69 7.35 11.86
N ARG A 335 -2.76 8.07 11.51
CA ARG A 335 -3.95 7.53 10.83
C ARG A 335 -3.70 6.92 9.45
N LEU A 336 -2.54 7.23 8.85
CA LEU A 336 -2.07 6.66 7.58
C LEU A 336 -0.98 5.61 7.75
N CYS A 337 -0.52 5.34 8.98
CA CYS A 337 0.46 4.29 9.20
C CYS A 337 -0.17 2.93 8.89
N ASN A 338 0.60 2.08 8.20
CA ASN A 338 0.17 0.72 7.87
C ASN A 338 0.40 -0.25 9.06
N THR A 339 1.09 0.24 10.09
CA THR A 339 1.36 -0.39 11.38
C THR A 339 0.29 0.00 12.40
N GLY A 340 -0.93 -0.53 12.21
CA GLY A 340 -1.94 -0.53 13.27
C GLY A 340 -1.77 -1.79 14.12
N ASP A 341 -1.61 -1.62 15.44
CA ASP A 341 -1.58 -2.67 16.46
C ASP A 341 -2.97 -3.35 16.67
N SER A 342 -3.75 -3.51 15.59
CA SER A 342 -5.09 -4.10 15.63
C SER A 342 -5.25 -5.11 14.50
N SER A 343 -5.38 -6.40 14.88
CA SER A 343 -5.88 -7.53 14.07
C SER A 343 -5.54 -7.43 12.58
N VAL A 344 -4.26 -7.52 12.26
CA VAL A 344 -3.73 -7.30 10.92
C VAL A 344 -4.02 -8.52 10.05
N CYS A 345 -4.73 -8.34 8.93
CA CYS A 345 -4.99 -9.44 7.99
C CYS A 345 -5.44 -8.97 6.59
N THR A 346 -4.87 -9.54 5.53
CA THR A 346 -5.16 -9.20 4.13
C THR A 346 -6.19 -10.14 3.52
N THR A 347 -7.03 -9.61 2.63
CA THR A 347 -7.98 -10.38 1.81
C THR A 347 -7.70 -10.09 0.35
N LYS A 348 -7.56 -11.11 -0.51
CA LYS A 348 -7.41 -10.88 -1.96
C LYS A 348 -8.72 -10.39 -2.56
N THR A 349 -8.67 -9.25 -3.25
CA THR A 349 -9.76 -8.77 -4.12
C THR A 349 -9.49 -9.16 -5.58
N SER A 350 -10.31 -10.09 -6.05
CA SER A 350 -10.58 -10.57 -7.42
C SER A 350 -9.70 -10.08 -8.60
N SER A 351 -8.97 -11.03 -9.21
CA SER A 351 -8.90 -11.17 -10.67
C SER A 351 -9.08 -12.66 -11.03
N ARG A 352 -9.89 -12.95 -12.06
CA ARG A 352 -10.26 -14.31 -12.47
C ARG A 352 -9.11 -14.92 -13.28
N ILE A 353 -8.49 -16.00 -12.79
CA ILE A 353 -7.52 -16.80 -13.54
C ILE A 353 -7.89 -18.27 -13.37
N VAL A 354 -8.22 -18.92 -14.50
CA VAL A 354 -8.64 -20.33 -14.58
C VAL A 354 -7.48 -21.16 -15.15
N GLY A 355 -7.19 -22.33 -14.57
CA GLY A 355 -6.24 -23.31 -15.13
C GLY A 355 -4.84 -23.38 -14.52
N GLY A 356 -4.57 -22.62 -13.46
CA GLY A 356 -3.30 -22.62 -12.73
C GLY A 356 -2.14 -21.96 -13.50
N THR A 357 -1.66 -20.83 -13.00
CA THR A 357 -0.56 -20.06 -13.61
C THR A 357 0.52 -19.76 -12.58
N ASN A 358 1.73 -19.43 -13.06
CA ASN A 358 2.77 -18.90 -12.17
C ASN A 358 2.24 -17.64 -11.48
N SER A 359 2.53 -17.52 -10.19
CA SER A 359 2.18 -16.35 -9.39
C SER A 359 3.08 -15.17 -9.75
N SER A 360 2.63 -13.96 -9.38
CA SER A 360 3.45 -12.76 -9.37
C SER A 360 3.90 -12.38 -7.96
N TRP A 361 4.94 -11.54 -7.85
CA TRP A 361 5.44 -11.04 -6.57
C TRP A 361 4.34 -10.31 -5.79
N GLY A 362 4.20 -10.64 -4.51
CA GLY A 362 3.26 -9.97 -3.60
C GLY A 362 1.79 -10.26 -3.90
N GLU A 363 1.50 -11.25 -4.76
CA GLU A 363 0.12 -11.69 -5.02
C GLU A 363 -0.48 -12.46 -3.85
N TRP A 364 0.36 -13.22 -3.14
CA TRP A 364 -0.02 -14.07 -2.00
C TRP A 364 0.91 -13.80 -0.81
N PRO A 365 0.86 -12.59 -0.23
CA PRO A 365 1.86 -12.14 0.76
C PRO A 365 1.80 -12.92 2.08
N TRP A 366 0.76 -13.70 2.33
CA TRP A 366 0.68 -14.59 3.49
C TRP A 366 1.34 -15.95 3.27
N GLN A 367 1.59 -16.36 2.02
CA GLN A 367 2.17 -17.66 1.71
C GLN A 367 3.61 -17.74 2.26
N VAL A 368 3.89 -18.78 3.04
CA VAL A 368 5.26 -19.12 3.47
C VAL A 368 5.68 -20.49 3.00
N SER A 369 6.99 -20.66 2.81
CA SER A 369 7.65 -21.95 2.57
C SER A 369 8.26 -22.44 3.87
N LEU A 370 7.78 -23.58 4.38
CA LEU A 370 8.36 -24.31 5.49
C LEU A 370 9.41 -25.28 4.96
N GLN A 371 10.67 -25.05 5.33
CA GLN A 371 11.79 -25.87 4.90
C GLN A 371 12.47 -26.54 6.07
N VAL A 372 12.96 -27.76 5.85
CA VAL A 372 13.79 -28.47 6.81
C VAL A 372 15.23 -28.48 6.32
N LYS A 373 16.16 -28.22 7.24
CA LYS A 373 17.60 -28.33 7.03
C LYS A 373 18.14 -29.46 7.89
N LEU A 374 18.44 -30.57 7.23
CA LEU A 374 19.28 -31.63 7.77
C LEU A 374 20.59 -31.61 6.95
N MET A 375 20.87 -32.67 6.21
CA MET A 375 21.99 -32.71 5.25
C MET A 375 21.80 -31.66 4.13
N ALA A 376 20.66 -31.75 3.43
CA ALA A 376 20.23 -30.77 2.45
C ALA A 376 19.09 -29.91 3.00
N GLN A 377 18.93 -28.71 2.45
CA GLN A 377 17.76 -27.89 2.71
C GLN A 377 16.69 -28.24 1.70
N ARG A 378 15.45 -28.49 2.17
CA ARG A 378 14.34 -28.86 1.29
C ARG A 378 13.03 -28.26 1.76
N HIS A 379 12.22 -27.79 0.81
CA HIS A 379 10.83 -27.43 1.04
C HIS A 379 9.99 -28.68 1.36
N LEU A 380 9.27 -28.63 2.48
CA LEU A 380 8.34 -29.69 2.88
C LEU A 380 6.89 -29.24 2.77
N CYS A 381 6.57 -28.06 3.30
CA CYS A 381 5.19 -27.61 3.43
C CYS A 381 5.00 -26.14 3.11
N GLY A 382 3.76 -25.78 2.79
CA GLY A 382 3.28 -24.40 2.83
C GLY A 382 2.81 -24.00 4.22
N GLY A 383 2.61 -22.71 4.42
CA GLY A 383 1.91 -22.16 5.57
C GLY A 383 1.34 -20.79 5.24
N SER A 384 0.52 -20.25 6.14
CA SER A 384 -0.05 -18.92 6.02
C SER A 384 0.32 -18.06 7.22
N LEU A 385 0.87 -16.86 6.97
CA LEU A 385 0.99 -15.83 7.99
C LEU A 385 -0.42 -15.46 8.48
N ILE A 386 -0.67 -15.53 9.77
CA ILE A 386 -1.94 -15.08 10.40
C ILE A 386 -1.72 -13.98 11.45
N GLY A 387 -0.46 -13.59 11.67
CA GLY A 387 -0.07 -12.47 12.51
C GLY A 387 1.44 -12.25 12.49
N HIS A 388 1.93 -11.28 13.28
CA HIS A 388 3.34 -10.88 13.26
C HIS A 388 4.29 -12.02 13.66
N GLN A 389 3.83 -12.91 14.54
CA GLN A 389 4.61 -14.04 15.06
C GLN A 389 3.93 -15.38 14.84
N TRP A 390 2.92 -15.45 13.97
CA TRP A 390 2.07 -16.62 13.87
C TRP A 390 1.93 -17.10 12.44
N VAL A 391 2.26 -18.37 12.23
CA VAL A 391 2.01 -19.11 10.99
C VAL A 391 1.03 -20.24 11.28
N LEU A 392 0.01 -20.34 10.45
CA LEU A 392 -0.92 -21.47 10.43
C LEU A 392 -0.50 -22.48 9.35
N THR A 393 -0.46 -23.75 9.69
CA THR A 393 -0.12 -24.84 8.77
C THR A 393 -0.82 -26.14 9.18
N ALA A 394 -0.54 -27.23 8.47
CA ALA A 394 -1.05 -28.55 8.77
C ALA A 394 -0.19 -29.24 9.85
N ALA A 395 -0.81 -30.06 10.69
CA ALA A 395 -0.11 -30.82 11.73
C ALA A 395 0.81 -31.89 11.13
N HIS A 396 0.36 -32.57 10.06
CA HIS A 396 1.11 -33.64 9.42
C HIS A 396 2.48 -33.20 8.87
N CYS A 397 2.68 -31.90 8.66
CA CYS A 397 3.98 -31.35 8.28
C CYS A 397 5.09 -31.66 9.28
N PHE A 398 4.74 -31.91 10.54
CA PHE A 398 5.68 -32.17 11.63
C PHE A 398 5.80 -33.66 12.00
N ASP A 399 5.13 -34.55 11.27
CA ASP A 399 5.21 -35.99 11.52
C ASP A 399 6.65 -36.48 11.33
N GLY A 400 7.22 -37.06 12.40
CA GLY A 400 8.62 -37.52 12.43
C GLY A 400 9.67 -36.41 12.55
N LEU A 401 9.30 -35.12 12.53
CA LEU A 401 10.22 -33.97 12.62
C LEU A 401 9.67 -32.84 13.53
N PRO A 402 9.38 -33.11 14.82
CA PRO A 402 8.79 -32.11 15.73
C PRO A 402 9.79 -31.08 16.28
N LEU A 403 11.08 -31.15 15.89
CA LEU A 403 12.15 -30.32 16.45
C LEU A 403 12.18 -28.93 15.81
N PRO A 404 11.90 -27.83 16.54
CA PRO A 404 11.87 -26.48 15.97
C PRO A 404 13.16 -26.04 15.25
N ASP A 405 14.32 -26.45 15.76
CA ASP A 405 15.63 -25.96 15.32
C ASP A 405 16.02 -26.37 13.88
N VAL A 406 15.43 -27.44 13.35
CA VAL A 406 15.70 -27.89 11.98
C VAL A 406 14.87 -27.15 10.94
N TRP A 407 13.85 -26.42 11.36
CA TRP A 407 12.92 -25.71 10.48
C TRP A 407 13.38 -24.29 10.16
N ARG A 408 13.09 -23.86 8.94
CA ARG A 408 13.31 -22.50 8.43
C ARG A 408 12.05 -22.04 7.72
N ILE A 409 11.58 -20.85 8.07
CA ILE A 409 10.38 -20.26 7.49
C ILE A 409 10.77 -19.11 6.59
N TYR A 410 10.43 -19.24 5.31
CA TYR A 410 10.67 -18.20 4.31
C TYR A 410 9.34 -17.55 3.92
N SER A 411 9.21 -16.25 4.19
CA SER A 411 8.10 -15.39 3.76
C SER A 411 8.51 -14.54 2.56
N GLY A 412 7.53 -14.08 1.78
CA GLY A 412 7.78 -13.17 0.66
C GLY A 412 8.74 -13.73 -0.38
N ILE A 413 8.64 -15.02 -0.69
CA ILE A 413 9.41 -15.69 -1.75
C ILE A 413 8.47 -16.04 -2.90
N LEU A 414 8.93 -15.83 -4.14
CA LEU A 414 8.25 -16.31 -5.34
C LEU A 414 8.87 -17.62 -5.85
N ASN A 415 10.19 -17.63 -6.10
CA ASN A 415 10.90 -18.84 -6.53
C ASN A 415 11.77 -19.41 -5.42
N LEU A 416 11.65 -20.71 -5.16
CA LEU A 416 12.50 -21.43 -4.22
C LEU A 416 13.96 -21.45 -4.68
N SER A 417 14.22 -21.31 -5.98
CA SER A 417 15.58 -21.16 -6.54
C SER A 417 16.27 -19.87 -6.09
N ASP A 418 15.51 -18.86 -5.66
CA ASP A 418 16.05 -17.58 -5.21
C ASP A 418 16.56 -17.66 -3.76
N ILE A 419 16.33 -18.79 -3.06
CA ILE A 419 16.78 -19.03 -1.69
C ILE A 419 18.24 -19.47 -1.71
N THR A 420 19.11 -18.61 -1.19
CA THR A 420 20.55 -18.85 -0.99
C THR A 420 20.87 -19.01 0.50
N LYS A 421 22.14 -19.27 0.84
CA LYS A 421 22.61 -19.38 2.23
C LYS A 421 22.46 -18.06 3.02
N GLU A 422 22.48 -16.94 2.31
CA GLU A 422 22.37 -15.58 2.84
C GLU A 422 20.92 -15.10 2.93
N THR A 423 19.96 -15.87 2.40
CA THR A 423 18.55 -15.48 2.43
C THR A 423 18.04 -15.54 3.88
N PRO A 424 17.50 -14.44 4.42
CA PRO A 424 16.99 -14.42 5.78
C PRO A 424 15.78 -15.34 5.91
N PHE A 425 15.66 -16.00 7.07
CA PHE A 425 14.54 -16.86 7.41
C PHE A 425 14.09 -16.58 8.84
N SER A 426 12.84 -16.91 9.14
CA SER A 426 12.33 -16.87 10.51
C SER A 426 12.57 -18.21 11.19
N GLN A 427 13.07 -18.16 12.43
CA GLN A 427 13.22 -19.30 13.31
C GLN A 427 11.92 -19.58 14.06
N ILE A 428 11.72 -20.85 14.43
CA ILE A 428 10.56 -21.29 15.20
C ILE A 428 10.90 -21.22 16.69
N LYS A 429 10.05 -20.54 17.47
CA LYS A 429 10.06 -20.57 18.93
C LYS A 429 9.27 -21.75 19.47
N GLU A 430 8.11 -22.04 18.87
CA GLU A 430 7.19 -23.07 19.37
C GLU A 430 6.35 -23.63 18.23
N ILE A 431 6.13 -24.95 18.25
CA ILE A 431 5.20 -25.65 17.37
C ILE A 431 4.06 -26.16 18.24
N ILE A 432 2.84 -25.75 17.94
CA ILE A 432 1.63 -26.10 18.69
C ILE A 432 0.76 -26.95 17.77
N ILE A 433 0.80 -28.26 17.97
CA ILE A 433 -0.03 -29.23 17.25
C ILE A 433 -1.36 -29.38 18.00
N HIS A 434 -2.46 -29.52 17.27
CA HIS A 434 -3.76 -29.76 17.89
C HIS A 434 -3.74 -31.05 18.74
N GLN A 435 -4.21 -30.98 19.99
CA GLN A 435 -4.10 -32.07 20.97
C GLN A 435 -4.77 -33.38 20.53
N ASN A 436 -5.82 -33.28 19.71
CA ASN A 436 -6.56 -34.42 19.16
C ASN A 436 -6.05 -34.89 17.78
N TYR A 437 -4.97 -34.31 17.25
CA TYR A 437 -4.40 -34.77 15.99
C TYR A 437 -3.81 -36.18 16.17
N ARG A 438 -4.17 -37.09 15.26
CA ARG A 438 -3.65 -38.45 15.19
C ARG A 438 -3.32 -38.79 13.75
N ILE A 439 -2.09 -39.26 13.51
CA ILE A 439 -1.57 -39.58 12.17
C ILE A 439 -2.50 -40.54 11.40
N SER A 440 -3.10 -41.51 12.10
CA SER A 440 -3.93 -42.55 11.48
C SER A 440 -5.35 -42.11 11.09
N GLU A 441 -5.85 -40.99 11.62
CA GLU A 441 -7.27 -40.60 11.51
C GLU A 441 -7.51 -39.37 10.60
N GLY A 442 -6.46 -38.58 10.29
CA GLY A 442 -6.54 -37.40 9.40
C GLY A 442 -7.35 -36.21 9.94
N ASN A 443 -8.05 -36.38 11.07
CA ASN A 443 -8.82 -35.33 11.73
C ASN A 443 -7.92 -34.39 12.54
N HIS A 444 -8.36 -33.12 12.68
CA HIS A 444 -7.64 -32.07 13.42
C HIS A 444 -6.23 -31.78 12.89
N ASP A 445 -6.03 -31.88 11.57
CA ASP A 445 -4.76 -31.61 10.89
C ASP A 445 -4.44 -30.10 10.84
N ILE A 446 -4.14 -29.53 12.00
CA ILE A 446 -3.89 -28.10 12.20
C ILE A 446 -2.77 -27.90 13.22
N ALA A 447 -1.82 -27.03 12.87
CA ALA A 447 -0.75 -26.62 13.74
C ALA A 447 -0.48 -25.11 13.63
N LEU A 448 -0.09 -24.53 14.76
CA LEU A 448 0.40 -23.16 14.84
C LEU A 448 1.91 -23.16 15.06
N ILE A 449 2.59 -22.28 14.36
CA ILE A 449 3.99 -21.99 14.59
C ILE A 449 4.11 -20.59 15.18
N LYS A 450 4.78 -20.49 16.32
CA LYS A 450 5.21 -19.21 16.90
C LYS A 450 6.61 -18.88 16.41
N LEU A 451 6.78 -17.72 15.78
CA LEU A 451 8.09 -17.25 15.32
C LEU A 451 8.92 -16.72 16.50
N GLN A 452 10.25 -16.87 16.42
CA GLN A 452 11.17 -16.36 17.43
C GLN A 452 11.21 -14.83 17.49
N ALA A 453 11.10 -14.18 16.33
CA ALA A 453 11.01 -12.72 16.20
C ALA A 453 9.77 -12.32 15.38
N PRO A 454 9.14 -11.18 15.66
CA PRO A 454 8.03 -10.67 14.85
C PRO A 454 8.50 -10.29 13.45
N LEU A 455 7.64 -10.56 12.46
CA LEU A 455 7.82 -10.13 11.08
C LEU A 455 7.43 -8.66 10.91
N ASN A 456 8.25 -7.94 10.17
CA ASN A 456 7.93 -6.60 9.67
C ASN A 456 7.12 -6.74 8.39
N TYR A 457 5.89 -6.24 8.38
CA TYR A 457 5.04 -6.36 7.20
C TYR A 457 5.54 -5.50 6.03
N THR A 458 5.42 -6.04 4.82
CA THR A 458 5.71 -5.35 3.56
C THR A 458 4.68 -5.76 2.51
N GLU A 459 4.65 -5.18 1.32
CA GLU A 459 3.76 -5.64 0.22
C GLU A 459 3.95 -7.12 -0.17
N PHE A 460 5.04 -7.76 0.27
CA PHE A 460 5.37 -9.16 -0.03
C PHE A 460 5.20 -10.09 1.18
N GLN A 461 4.99 -9.55 2.38
CA GLN A 461 4.77 -10.34 3.60
C GLN A 461 3.73 -9.67 4.51
N LYS A 462 2.50 -10.20 4.48
CA LYS A 462 1.37 -9.73 5.31
C LYS A 462 0.49 -10.93 5.67
N PRO A 463 -0.16 -10.94 6.84
CA PRO A 463 -1.04 -12.02 7.25
C PRO A 463 -2.31 -12.10 6.41
N ILE A 464 -2.98 -13.24 6.38
CA ILE A 464 -4.35 -13.45 5.84
C ILE A 464 -5.37 -13.44 6.97
N CYS A 465 -6.61 -13.06 6.67
CA CYS A 465 -7.70 -13.07 7.65
C CYS A 465 -8.19 -14.49 7.96
N LEU A 466 -8.40 -14.75 9.25
CA LEU A 466 -9.17 -15.91 9.67
C LEU A 466 -10.67 -15.65 9.43
N PRO A 467 -11.44 -16.66 8.98
CA PRO A 467 -12.90 -16.55 8.88
C PRO A 467 -13.53 -16.18 10.23
N SER A 468 -14.59 -15.38 10.22
CA SER A 468 -15.34 -15.07 11.44
C SER A 468 -16.18 -16.28 11.87
N LYS A 469 -16.39 -16.46 13.18
CA LYS A 469 -17.30 -17.50 13.71
C LYS A 469 -18.75 -17.32 13.21
N GLY A 470 -19.14 -16.11 12.80
CA GLY A 470 -20.46 -15.83 12.23
C GLY A 470 -20.60 -16.16 10.74
N ASP A 471 -19.50 -16.48 10.04
CA ASP A 471 -19.49 -16.74 8.60
C ASP A 471 -19.74 -18.22 8.24
N THR A 472 -20.25 -19.04 9.17
CA THR A 472 -20.39 -20.49 8.97
C THR A 472 -21.30 -20.88 7.80
N ASN A 473 -22.18 -19.99 7.36
CA ASN A 473 -23.10 -20.20 6.24
C ASN A 473 -22.71 -19.41 4.98
N THR A 474 -21.54 -18.75 4.97
CA THR A 474 -21.08 -17.93 3.85
C THR A 474 -20.56 -18.81 2.72
N ILE A 475 -21.16 -18.68 1.53
CA ILE A 475 -20.72 -19.40 0.33
C ILE A 475 -19.56 -18.63 -0.32
N TYR A 476 -18.35 -19.19 -0.26
CA TYR A 476 -17.18 -18.60 -0.93
C TYR A 476 -17.11 -19.05 -2.39
N THR A 477 -17.43 -18.13 -3.31
CA THR A 477 -17.42 -18.41 -4.76
C THR A 477 -16.07 -18.16 -5.42
N ASN A 478 -15.11 -17.55 -4.71
CA ASN A 478 -13.79 -17.22 -5.23
C ASN A 478 -12.71 -17.74 -4.27
N CYS A 479 -12.37 -19.01 -4.40
CA CYS A 479 -11.33 -19.66 -3.60
C CYS A 479 -10.09 -19.96 -4.45
N TRP A 480 -8.90 -19.84 -3.86
CA TRP A 480 -7.62 -20.09 -4.52
C TRP A 480 -6.72 -20.96 -3.64
N VAL A 481 -5.96 -21.86 -4.28
CA VAL A 481 -4.94 -22.68 -3.61
C VAL A 481 -3.56 -22.34 -4.16
N THR A 482 -2.62 -22.03 -3.28
CA THR A 482 -1.27 -21.55 -3.62
C THR A 482 -0.20 -22.47 -3.06
N GLY A 483 0.86 -22.72 -3.83
CA GLY A 483 1.98 -23.49 -3.33
C GLY A 483 3.04 -23.83 -4.38
N TRP A 484 4.11 -24.46 -3.90
CA TRP A 484 5.21 -25.00 -4.71
C TRP A 484 5.09 -26.53 -4.94
N GLY A 485 3.91 -27.09 -4.64
CA GLY A 485 3.61 -28.52 -4.77
C GLY A 485 3.43 -28.99 -6.22
N PHE A 486 3.14 -30.29 -6.37
CA PHE A 486 2.99 -30.93 -7.67
C PHE A 486 1.72 -30.49 -8.41
N SER A 487 1.83 -30.23 -9.72
CA SER A 487 0.67 -29.87 -10.56
C SER A 487 -0.12 -31.08 -11.09
N LYS A 488 0.35 -32.30 -10.78
CA LYS A 488 -0.27 -33.60 -11.09
C LYS A 488 0.13 -34.60 -10.00
N GLU A 489 -0.71 -35.60 -9.73
CA GLU A 489 -0.51 -36.66 -8.71
C GLU A 489 0.84 -37.41 -8.83
N LYS A 490 1.48 -37.36 -10.00
CA LYS A 490 2.85 -37.87 -10.27
C LYS A 490 3.70 -36.86 -11.07
N GLY A 491 3.61 -35.57 -10.71
CA GLY A 491 4.33 -34.48 -11.39
C GLY A 491 5.77 -34.27 -10.91
N ARG A 492 6.50 -33.39 -11.60
CA ARG A 492 7.83 -32.90 -11.16
C ARG A 492 7.65 -31.68 -10.25
N PHE A 493 8.46 -31.58 -9.19
CA PHE A 493 8.46 -30.44 -8.26
C PHE A 493 8.70 -29.12 -9.00
N ARG A 494 7.90 -28.07 -8.73
CA ARG A 494 8.09 -26.75 -9.34
C ARG A 494 8.89 -25.85 -8.40
N GLY A 495 9.94 -25.22 -8.94
CA GLY A 495 10.76 -24.26 -8.21
C GLY A 495 10.13 -22.86 -8.05
N SER A 496 8.96 -22.59 -8.64
CA SER A 496 8.28 -21.29 -8.65
C SER A 496 6.86 -21.40 -8.07
N LEU A 497 6.40 -20.40 -7.31
CA LEU A 497 5.08 -20.38 -6.69
C LEU A 497 4.01 -20.34 -7.79
N SER A 498 3.06 -21.28 -7.70
CA SER A 498 1.98 -21.39 -8.67
C SER A 498 0.61 -21.38 -7.99
N LEU A 499 -0.38 -20.83 -8.68
CA LEU A 499 -1.78 -21.07 -8.38
C LEU A 499 -2.13 -22.47 -8.86
N GLN A 500 -2.66 -23.33 -7.99
CA GLN A 500 -2.95 -24.73 -8.34
C GLN A 500 -4.37 -24.91 -8.92
N THR A 501 -5.41 -24.30 -8.34
CA THR A 501 -6.80 -24.31 -8.89
C THR A 501 -7.67 -23.19 -8.30
N GLN A 502 -8.68 -22.69 -9.06
CA GLN A 502 -9.80 -21.88 -8.55
C GLN A 502 -11.04 -22.77 -8.38
N TRP A 503 -11.69 -22.74 -7.20
CA TRP A 503 -12.92 -23.48 -6.93
C TRP A 503 -14.12 -22.53 -6.73
N ASN A 504 -15.29 -22.92 -7.23
CA ASN A 504 -16.58 -22.42 -6.75
C ASN A 504 -17.01 -23.35 -5.61
N VAL A 505 -16.92 -22.92 -4.35
CA VAL A 505 -17.34 -23.77 -3.23
C VAL A 505 -18.81 -23.48 -2.96
N ALA A 506 -19.70 -24.40 -3.32
CA ALA A 506 -21.08 -24.40 -2.86
C ALA A 506 -21.17 -25.31 -1.62
N PHE A 507 -21.37 -24.74 -0.43
CA PHE A 507 -21.77 -25.53 0.73
C PHE A 507 -23.27 -25.84 0.61
N GLY A 508 -23.58 -26.97 -0.02
CA GLY A 508 -24.90 -27.59 0.01
C GLY A 508 -25.02 -28.50 1.24
N GLY A 509 -26.07 -28.29 2.03
CA GLY A 509 -26.27 -28.93 3.34
C GLY A 509 -26.71 -30.39 3.33
N HIS A 510 -26.86 -30.87 4.57
CA HIS A 510 -27.48 -32.13 5.03
C HIS A 510 -26.81 -33.44 4.61
N HIS A 511 -25.96 -33.96 5.50
CA HIS A 511 -25.89 -35.41 5.73
C HIS A 511 -27.29 -35.90 6.17
N GLN A 512 -28.04 -36.48 5.25
CA GLN A 512 -29.05 -37.46 5.62
C GLN A 512 -28.31 -38.73 6.05
N LEU A 513 -28.45 -39.06 7.34
CA LEU A 513 -28.22 -40.40 7.86
C LEU A 513 -29.24 -41.34 7.20
N GLY A 514 -28.79 -42.13 6.24
CA GLY A 514 -29.47 -43.34 5.78
C GLY A 514 -28.94 -44.53 6.58
N ARG A 515 -29.88 -45.31 7.14
CA ARG A 515 -29.68 -46.52 7.93
C ARG A 515 -28.83 -47.58 7.25
#